data_AF-R7RSE5-F1
#
_entry.id   AF-R7RSE5-F1
#
_cell.length_a   1.000
_cell.length_b   1.000
_cell.length_c   1.000
_cell.angle_alpha   90.00
_cell.angle_beta   90.00
_cell.angle_gamma   90.00
#
_symmetry.space_group_name_H-M   'P 1'
#
loop_
_entity.id
_entity.type
_entity.pdbx_description
1 polymer ?
#
loop_
_entity_poly.entity_id
_entity_poly.type
_entity_poly.pdbx_seq_one_letter_code
_entity_poly.pdbx_strand_id
1 'polypeptide(L)' 'MNKEVIFEFLAKNKGKVAGVFLGLIFSILVLVVGFFKTIFIIFCSMTGFYLGSRVDNKEDILDIIQKLIPNEWK' A
#
# COMPACT_ATOMS: atom_id res chain seq x y z
N MET A 1 -21.57 28.72 10.52
CA MET A 1 -21.11 27.79 9.48
C MET A 1 -21.71 26.43 9.78
N ASN A 2 -22.69 26.00 8.98
CA ASN A 2 -23.51 24.82 9.28
C ASN A 2 -22.67 23.56 9.07
N LYS A 3 -22.44 22.80 10.14
CA LYS A 3 -21.63 21.56 10.12
C LYS A 3 -22.14 20.55 9.09
N GLU A 4 -23.43 20.61 8.79
CA GLU A 4 -24.14 19.75 7.85
C GLU A 4 -23.67 19.93 6.41
N VAL A 5 -23.46 21.18 5.98
CA VAL A 5 -22.96 21.51 4.63
C VAL A 5 -21.53 20.99 4.43
N ILE A 6 -20.71 21.08 5.47
CA ILE A 6 -19.32 20.58 5.44
C ILE A 6 -19.34 19.05 5.35
N PHE A 7 -20.18 18.38 6.15
CA PHE A 7 -20.26 16.92 6.15
C PHE A 7 -20.78 16.37 4.82
N GLU A 8 -21.79 16.98 4.21
CA GLU A 8 -22.24 16.64 2.86
C GLU A 8 -21.13 16.83 1.83
N PHE A 9 -20.38 17.94 1.91
CA PHE A 9 -19.30 18.21 0.97
C PHE A 9 -18.16 17.19 1.09
N LEU A 10 -17.77 16.82 2.31
CA LEU A 10 -16.81 15.74 2.58
C LEU A 10 -17.34 14.37 2.12
N ALA A 11 -18.61 14.06 2.39
CA ALA A 11 -19.23 12.80 2.01
C ALA A 11 -19.37 12.64 0.48
N LYS A 12 -19.59 13.75 -0.23
CA LYS A 12 -19.66 13.79 -1.70
C LYS A 12 -18.29 13.69 -2.37
N ASN A 13 -17.22 14.11 -1.69
CA ASN A 13 -15.87 14.18 -2.26
C ASN A 13 -14.82 13.38 -1.45
N LYS A 14 -15.23 12.24 -0.86
CA LYS A 14 -14.37 11.42 0.02
C LYS A 14 -12.99 11.12 -0.58
N GLY A 15 -12.93 10.79 -1.88
CA GLY A 15 -11.68 10.52 -2.57
C GLY A 15 -10.73 11.72 -2.66
N LYS A 16 -11.26 12.92 -2.93
CA LYS A 16 -10.46 14.16 -2.99
C LYS A 16 -9.92 14.53 -1.61
N VAL A 17 -10.76 14.43 -0.58
CA VAL A 17 -10.37 14.72 0.79
C VAL A 17 -9.31 13.73 1.28
N ALA A 18 -9.51 12.43 1.02
CA ALA A 18 -8.52 11.40 1.35
C ALA A 18 -7.19 11.62 0.63
N GLY A 19 -7.23 11.99 -0.66
CA GLY A 19 -6.03 12.30 -1.44
C GLY A 19 -5.25 13.48 -0.88
N VAL A 20 -5.94 14.56 -0.49
CA VAL A 20 -5.30 15.73 0.15
C VAL A 20 -4.67 15.34 1.49
N PHE A 21 -5.39 14.58 2.33
CA PHE A 21 -4.85 14.09 3.60
C PHE A 21 -3.61 13.20 3.42
N LEU A 22 -3.65 12.25 2.48
CA LEU A 22 -2.52 11.38 2.18
C LEU A 22 -1.33 12.16 1.63
N GLY A 23 -1.56 13.09 0.71
CA GLY A 23 -0.53 13.96 0.15
C GLY A 23 0.13 14.84 1.21
N LEU A 24 -0.66 15.34 2.17
CA LEU A 24 -0.17 16.18 3.27
C LEU A 24 0.73 15.37 4.21
N ILE A 25 0.31 14.17 4.61
CA ILE A 25 1.13 13.24 5.42
C ILE A 25 2.43 12.89 4.68
N PHE A 26 2.33 12.52 3.41
CA PHE A 26 3.49 12.17 2.59
C PHE A 26 4.48 13.34 2.47
N SER A 27 3.99 14.56 2.25
CA SER A 27 4.81 15.76 2.14
C SER A 27 5.53 16.08 3.45
N ILE A 28 4.85 15.94 4.59
CA ILE A 28 5.48 16.09 5.91
C ILE A 28 6.57 15.05 6.11
N LEU A 29 6.34 13.78 5.76
CA LEU A 29 7.37 12.74 5.83
C LEU A 29 8.59 13.09 4.99
N VAL A 30 8.39 13.57 3.76
CA VAL A 30 9.49 14.02 2.89
C VAL A 30 10.28 15.17 3.51
N LEU A 31 9.62 16.13 4.17
CA LEU A 31 10.30 17.26 4.83
C LEU A 31 11.08 16.85 6.09
N VAL A 32 10.52 15.94 6.91
CA VAL A 32 11.14 15.52 8.17
C VAL A 32 12.25 14.49 7.96
N VAL A 33 11.98 13.47 7.14
CA VAL A 33 12.89 12.32 6.95
C VAL A 33 13.87 12.56 5.80
N GLY A 34 13.42 13.31 4.78
CA GLY A 34 14.14 13.56 3.53
C GLY A 34 13.56 12.76 2.36
N PHE A 35 13.58 13.35 1.16
CA PHE A 35 12.97 12.81 -0.06
C PHE A 35 13.38 11.37 -0.39
N PHE A 36 14.68 11.08 -0.45
CA PHE A 36 15.18 9.74 -0.80
C PHE A 36 14.83 8.68 0.23
N LYS A 37 14.81 9.05 1.52
CA LYS A 37 14.46 8.12 2.59
C LYS A 37 12.98 7.75 2.52
N THR A 38 12.09 8.71 2.24
CA THR A 38 10.66 8.42 2.06
C THR A 38 10.40 7.50 0.87
N ILE A 39 11.08 7.71 -0.27
CA ILE A 39 10.98 6.82 -1.43
C ILE A 39 11.44 5.40 -1.07
N PHE A 40 12.56 5.28 -0.36
CA PHE A 40 13.06 3.98 0.09
C PHE A 40 12.07 3.25 1.00
N ILE A 41 11.45 3.98 1.94
CA ILE A 41 10.42 3.43 2.84
C ILE A 41 9.21 2.92 2.04
N ILE A 42 8.72 3.71 1.08
CA ILE A 42 7.57 3.29 0.24
C ILE A 42 7.94 2.07 -0.58
N PHE A 43 9.10 2.07 -1.21
CA PHE A 43 9.56 0.93 -2.00
C PHE A 43 9.68 -0.34 -1.15
N CYS A 44 10.28 -0.24 0.04
CA CYS A 44 10.39 -1.34 0.99
C CYS A 44 9.00 -1.81 1.48
N SER A 45 8.09 -0.88 1.77
CA SER A 45 6.73 -1.21 2.18
C SER A 45 5.94 -1.91 1.06
N MET A 46 6.06 -1.46 -0.19
CA MET A 46 5.38 -2.08 -1.34
C MET A 46 5.94 -3.47 -1.64
N THR A 47 7.26 -3.62 -1.61
CA THR A 47 7.91 -4.94 -1.81
C THR A 47 7.59 -5.89 -0.66
N GLY A 48 7.65 -5.42 0.59
CA GLY A 48 7.23 -6.20 1.76
C GLY A 48 5.76 -6.61 1.69
N PHE A 49 4.86 -5.72 1.29
CA PHE A 49 3.44 -6.05 1.11
C PHE A 49 3.23 -7.07 -0.01
N TYR A 50 3.90 -6.90 -1.16
CA TYR A 50 3.81 -7.85 -2.27
C TYR A 50 4.31 -9.24 -1.87
N LEU A 51 5.46 -9.31 -1.20
CA LEU A 51 6.01 -10.57 -0.71
C LEU A 51 5.13 -11.19 0.38
N GLY A 52 4.64 -10.38 1.33
CA GLY A 52 3.74 -10.83 2.39
C GLY A 52 2.40 -11.33 1.86
N SER A 53 1.80 -10.63 0.89
CA SER A 53 0.55 -11.04 0.24
C SER A 53 0.70 -12.34 -0.55
N ARG A 54 1.88 -12.60 -1.12
CA ARG A 54 2.19 -13.90 -1.71
C ARG A 54 2.25 -14.98 -0.63
N VAL A 55 2.93 -14.72 0.49
CA VAL A 55 3.07 -15.69 1.60
C VAL A 55 1.73 -16.03 2.25
N ASP A 56 0.79 -15.09 2.30
CA ASP A 56 -0.54 -15.32 2.86
C ASP A 56 -1.44 -16.14 1.90
N ASN A 57 -1.24 -16.01 0.59
CA ASN A 57 -1.82 -16.90 -0.44
C ASN A 57 -1.06 -18.24 -0.51
N LYS A 58 -0.89 -18.93 0.62
CA LYS A 58 -0.12 -20.19 0.73
C LYS A 58 -0.51 -21.26 -0.28
N GLU A 59 -1.73 -21.25 -0.81
CA GLU A 59 -2.16 -22.17 -1.86
C GLU A 59 -1.45 -21.89 -3.19
N ASP A 60 -1.35 -20.63 -3.62
CA ASP A 60 -0.66 -20.25 -4.87
C ASP A 60 0.85 -20.46 -4.80
N ILE A 61 1.50 -20.18 -3.66
CA ILE A 61 2.97 -20.37 -3.57
C ILE A 61 3.33 -21.85 -3.63
N LEU A 62 2.61 -22.72 -2.90
CA LEU A 62 2.88 -24.15 -2.93
C LEU A 62 2.61 -24.73 -4.32
N ASP A 63 1.56 -24.29 -5.00
CA ASP A 63 1.25 -24.70 -6.37
C ASP A 63 2.29 -24.21 -7.38
N ILE A 64 2.77 -22.97 -7.26
CA ILE A 64 3.84 -22.44 -8.11
C ILE A 64 5.15 -23.21 -7.86
N ILE A 65 5.50 -23.52 -6.61
CA ILE A 65 6.71 -24.27 -6.26
C ILE A 65 6.62 -25.72 -6.76
N GLN A 66 5.48 -26.39 -6.59
CA GLN A 66 5.25 -27.74 -7.13
C GLN A 66 5.30 -27.76 -8.66
N LYS A 67 4.86 -26.69 -9.32
CA LYS A 67 4.92 -26.58 -10.79
C LYS A 67 6.34 -26.26 -11.30
N LEU A 68 7.15 -25.58 -10.49
CA LEU A 68 8.53 -25.21 -10.82
C LEU A 68 9.55 -26.30 -10.47
N ILE A 69 9.25 -27.14 -9.48
CA ILE A 69 9.99 -28.36 -9.15
C ILE A 69 9.12 -29.54 -9.59
N PRO A 70 9.06 -29.87 -10.90
CA PRO A 70 8.49 -31.13 -11.32
C PRO A 70 9.30 -32.24 -10.65
N ASN A 71 8.60 -33.08 -9.90
CA ASN A 71 9.12 -34.28 -9.28
C ASN A 71 9.81 -35.17 -10.34
N GLU A 72 11.12 -35.03 -10.51
CA GLU A 72 11.98 -36.03 -11.15
C GLU A 72 12.87 -36.76 -10.10
N TRP A 73 12.41 -36.84 -8.86
CA TRP A 73 13.08 -37.59 -7.79
C TRP A 73 12.24 -38.74 -7.24
N LYS A 74 11.66 -39.56 -8.14
CA LYS A 74 11.52 -41.00 -7.88
C LYS A 74 11.49 -41.82 -9.15
#